data_AF-A0A512U8D1-F1
#
_entry.id   AF-A0A512U8D1-F1
#
_cell.length_a   1.000
_cell.length_b   1.000
_cell.length_c   1.000
_cell.angle_alpha   90.00
_cell.angle_beta   90.00
_cell.angle_gamma   90.00
#
_symmetry.space_group_name_H-M   'P 1'
#
loop_
_entity.id
_entity.type
_entity.pdbx_description
1 polymer ?
#
loop_
_entity_poly.entity_id
_entity_poly.type
_entity_poly.pdbx_seq_one_letter_code
_entity_poly.pdbx_strand_id
1 'polypeptide(L)'
;MDYDLARVLYSVVQFSEFHIRNFLYQILCGVKYIHSANVVHRDLKPGNILVSSRGILKICDFGLARAISVTPSNHSEEPITNYVATRWYRAPELILRSTHYGKEVDMWAVGCILGELYGRQPLMPGKSSVHQLHEIIKYLGTPPPQISIRKDWNMPGGVRSPVLWSSVYPFASPDSLDLLGQLLRWEPTARLSADQTIAHAYFTKTRDVACEPVTRTAFTFGKEEHESDLAKLHALLKEEVAAFQTERSKRCE
;
A
#
# COMPACT_ATOMS: atom_id res chain seq x y z
N MET A 1 14.17 9.70 -12.62
CA MET A 1 13.86 8.49 -11.83
C MET A 1 14.28 7.34 -12.69
N ASP A 2 15.17 6.51 -12.18
CA ASP A 2 16.02 5.67 -13.03
C ASP A 2 15.53 4.21 -13.03
N TYR A 3 14.90 3.79 -11.94
CA TYR A 3 14.37 2.45 -11.73
C TYR A 3 13.06 2.50 -10.93
N ASP A 4 12.34 1.37 -10.90
CA ASP A 4 11.35 1.08 -9.86
C ASP A 4 11.98 0.16 -8.80
N LEU A 5 11.38 0.10 -7.61
CA LEU A 5 11.91 -0.66 -6.48
C LEU A 5 11.87 -2.16 -6.76
N ALA A 6 10.93 -2.66 -7.58
CA ALA A 6 10.91 -4.06 -7.98
C ALA A 6 12.20 -4.45 -8.74
N ARG A 7 12.65 -3.62 -9.69
CA ARG A 7 13.91 -3.82 -10.41
C ARG A 7 15.11 -3.84 -9.47
N VAL A 8 15.16 -2.95 -8.48
CA VAL A 8 16.25 -2.92 -7.49
C VAL A 8 16.19 -4.16 -6.58
N LEU A 9 14.98 -4.57 -6.18
CA LEU A 9 14.73 -5.71 -5.30
C LEU A 9 15.03 -7.07 -5.94
N TYR A 10 14.94 -7.19 -7.26
CA TYR A 10 15.31 -8.44 -7.96
C TYR A 10 16.69 -8.38 -8.62
N SER A 11 17.46 -7.32 -8.37
CA SER A 11 18.84 -7.21 -8.80
C SER A 11 19.79 -8.01 -7.89
N VAL A 12 21.07 -8.07 -8.27
CA VAL A 12 22.15 -8.65 -7.45
C VAL A 12 22.55 -7.79 -6.25
N VAL A 13 22.00 -6.57 -6.12
CA VAL A 13 22.31 -5.65 -5.01
C VAL A 13 21.82 -6.23 -3.69
N GLN A 14 22.72 -6.35 -2.72
CA GLN A 14 22.39 -6.80 -1.37
C GLN A 14 21.86 -5.66 -0.51
N PHE A 15 20.77 -5.91 0.20
CA PHE A 15 20.20 -4.95 1.15
C PHE A 15 20.68 -5.28 2.56
N SER A 16 21.31 -4.31 3.20
CA SER A 16 21.55 -4.35 4.64
C SER A 16 20.28 -3.89 5.37
N GLU A 17 20.24 -4.12 6.67
CA GLU A 17 19.20 -3.57 7.55
C GLU A 17 19.04 -2.05 7.37
N PHE A 18 20.15 -1.34 7.16
CA PHE A 18 20.14 0.09 6.89
C PHE A 18 19.43 0.42 5.57
N HIS A 19 19.67 -0.32 4.50
CA HIS A 19 19.00 -0.12 3.22
C HIS A 19 17.48 -0.34 3.34
N ILE A 20 17.07 -1.47 3.96
CA ILE A 20 15.65 -1.81 4.15
C ILE A 20 14.94 -0.72 4.98
N ARG A 21 15.54 -0.31 6.10
CA ARG A 21 14.99 0.73 6.97
C ARG A 21 14.83 2.06 6.25
N ASN A 22 15.84 2.51 5.51
CA ASN A 22 15.77 3.78 4.78
C ASN A 22 14.75 3.75 3.64
N PHE A 23 14.64 2.64 2.91
CA PHE A 23 13.62 2.51 1.87
C PHE A 23 12.22 2.53 2.47
N LEU A 24 11.97 1.74 3.51
CA LEU A 24 10.68 1.71 4.18
C LEU A 24 10.32 3.07 4.80
N TYR A 25 11.29 3.77 5.40
CA TYR A 25 11.09 5.10 5.97
C TYR A 25 10.65 6.12 4.92
N GLN A 26 11.32 6.19 3.76
CA GLN A 26 10.94 7.11 2.68
C GLN A 26 9.56 6.77 2.10
N ILE A 27 9.23 5.48 1.97
CA ILE A 27 7.87 5.04 1.56
C ILE A 27 6.85 5.54 2.58
N LEU A 28 7.10 5.37 3.88
CA LEU A 28 6.21 5.83 4.94
C LEU A 28 6.06 7.34 5.00
N CYS A 29 7.11 8.14 4.73
CA CYS A 29 6.96 9.59 4.60
C CYS A 29 5.97 9.95 3.49
N GLY A 30 6.07 9.27 2.33
CA GLY A 30 5.13 9.46 1.23
C GLY A 30 3.70 9.04 1.59
N VAL A 31 3.53 7.84 2.19
CA VAL A 31 2.23 7.32 2.61
C VAL A 31 1.59 8.24 3.66
N LYS A 32 2.34 8.70 4.66
CA LYS A 32 1.89 9.66 5.67
C LYS A 32 1.36 10.94 5.04
N TYR A 33 2.06 11.50 4.05
CA TYR A 33 1.58 12.67 3.33
C TYR A 33 0.26 12.38 2.59
N ILE A 34 0.20 11.30 1.80
CA ILE A 34 -1.00 10.87 1.07
C ILE A 34 -2.20 10.70 2.03
N HIS A 35 -1.97 10.04 3.16
CA HIS A 35 -2.98 9.78 4.18
C HIS A 35 -3.43 11.06 4.89
N SER A 36 -2.54 12.04 5.09
CA SER A 36 -2.91 13.36 5.63
C SER A 36 -3.82 14.15 4.68
N ALA A 37 -3.72 13.89 3.37
CA ALA A 37 -4.61 14.44 2.35
C ALA A 37 -5.96 13.71 2.26
N ASN A 38 -6.25 12.75 3.14
CA ASN A 38 -7.44 11.91 3.10
C ASN A 38 -7.54 11.05 1.82
N VAL A 39 -6.40 10.70 1.22
CA VAL A 39 -6.29 9.85 0.04
C VAL A 39 -5.79 8.46 0.45
N VAL A 40 -6.27 7.42 -0.23
CA VAL A 40 -5.77 6.04 -0.13
C VAL A 40 -5.23 5.65 -1.50
N HIS A 41 -4.00 5.13 -1.54
CA HIS A 41 -3.33 4.79 -2.80
C HIS A 41 -3.89 3.50 -3.43
N ARG A 42 -4.18 2.48 -2.60
CA ARG A 42 -4.80 1.17 -2.95
C ARG A 42 -3.99 0.24 -3.86
N ASP A 43 -2.91 0.71 -4.48
CA ASP A 43 -2.02 -0.12 -5.31
C ASP A 43 -0.53 0.07 -4.99
N LEU A 44 -0.20 0.20 -3.70
CA LEU A 44 1.20 0.23 -3.27
C LEU A 44 1.85 -1.13 -3.52
N LYS A 45 2.95 -1.12 -4.27
CA LYS A 45 3.79 -2.28 -4.59
C LYS A 45 5.17 -1.78 -5.03
N PRO A 46 6.23 -2.61 -4.98
CA PRO A 46 7.57 -2.18 -5.38
C PRO A 46 7.64 -1.59 -6.80
N GLY A 47 6.82 -2.09 -7.74
CA GLY A 47 6.73 -1.54 -9.09
C GLY A 47 6.18 -0.11 -9.17
N ASN A 48 5.45 0.35 -8.16
CA ASN A 48 4.87 1.70 -8.06
C ASN A 48 5.69 2.61 -7.12
N ILE A 49 6.90 2.17 -6.73
CA ILE A 49 7.86 2.97 -5.97
C ILE A 49 9.06 3.23 -6.88
N LEU A 50 9.22 4.46 -7.34
CA LEU A 50 10.34 4.87 -8.18
C LEU A 50 11.58 5.11 -7.33
N VAL A 51 12.75 4.73 -7.84
CA VAL A 51 14.07 4.86 -7.21
C VAL A 51 14.99 5.67 -8.12
N SER A 52 15.66 6.67 -7.56
CA SER A 52 16.76 7.36 -8.24
C SER A 52 18.10 6.67 -7.98
N SER A 53 19.09 6.91 -8.83
CA SER A 53 20.50 6.55 -8.62
C SER A 53 21.10 7.08 -7.31
N ARG A 54 20.48 8.10 -6.69
CA ARG A 54 20.86 8.65 -5.38
C ARG A 54 20.11 7.99 -4.21
N GLY A 55 19.30 6.97 -4.45
CA GLY A 55 18.54 6.27 -3.42
C GLY A 55 17.29 7.02 -2.93
N ILE A 56 16.80 8.00 -3.70
CA ILE A 56 15.58 8.74 -3.37
C ILE A 56 14.38 7.95 -3.89
N LEU A 57 13.37 7.74 -3.05
CA LEU A 57 12.13 7.06 -3.39
C LEU A 57 10.98 8.04 -3.65
N LYS A 58 10.12 7.73 -4.62
CA LYS A 58 8.82 8.42 -4.82
C LYS A 58 7.73 7.41 -5.17
N ILE A 59 6.57 7.59 -4.57
CA ILE A 59 5.36 6.82 -4.91
C ILE A 59 4.79 7.37 -6.23
N CYS A 60 4.36 6.49 -7.12
CA CYS A 60 3.71 6.83 -8.38
C CYS A 60 2.46 5.96 -8.61
N ASP A 61 1.77 6.21 -9.72
CA ASP A 61 0.58 5.46 -10.15
C ASP A 61 -0.62 5.55 -9.20
N PHE A 62 -1.19 6.75 -9.14
CA PHE A 62 -2.40 7.07 -8.38
C PHE A 62 -3.70 6.72 -9.13
N GLY A 63 -3.63 5.91 -10.21
CA GLY A 63 -4.81 5.60 -11.04
C GLY A 63 -5.92 4.85 -10.29
N LEU A 64 -5.58 4.17 -9.20
CA LEU A 64 -6.53 3.49 -8.31
C LEU A 64 -6.77 4.26 -7.00
N ALA A 65 -6.19 5.44 -6.85
CA ALA A 65 -6.32 6.24 -5.64
C ALA A 65 -7.73 6.82 -5.51
N ARG A 66 -8.21 6.94 -4.28
CA ARG A 66 -9.53 7.48 -3.95
C ARG A 66 -9.48 8.28 -2.66
N ALA A 67 -10.37 9.26 -2.52
CA ALA A 67 -10.61 9.90 -1.23
C ALA A 67 -11.31 8.92 -0.31
N ILE A 68 -11.07 9.06 0.99
CA ILE A 68 -11.83 8.32 1.99
C ILE A 68 -13.24 8.90 2.00
N SER A 69 -14.15 8.20 1.35
CA SER A 69 -15.57 8.54 1.37
C SER A 69 -16.12 8.36 2.79
N VAL A 70 -16.77 9.40 3.32
CA VAL A 70 -17.52 9.35 4.57
C VAL A 70 -18.83 8.56 4.41
N THR A 71 -19.24 8.28 3.18
CA THR A 71 -20.44 7.51 2.86
C THR A 71 -20.06 6.13 2.31
N PRO A 72 -20.74 5.04 2.70
CA PRO A 72 -20.58 3.77 2.01
C PRO A 72 -21.02 4.00 0.57
N SER A 73 -20.07 4.10 -0.35
CA SER A 73 -20.41 4.27 -1.74
C SER A 73 -21.09 3.00 -2.22
N ASN A 74 -22.27 3.14 -2.81
CA ASN A 74 -22.96 2.08 -3.56
C ASN A 74 -22.18 1.64 -4.83
N HIS A 75 -20.91 2.02 -4.96
CA HIS A 75 -19.98 1.55 -5.99
C HIS A 75 -19.47 0.13 -5.71
N SER A 76 -20.15 -0.63 -4.83
CA SER A 76 -19.97 -2.07 -4.65
C SER A 76 -20.14 -2.90 -5.93
N GLU A 77 -20.57 -2.26 -7.01
CA GLU A 77 -20.81 -2.87 -8.32
C GLU A 77 -19.97 -2.32 -9.47
N GLU A 78 -18.95 -1.48 -9.24
CA GLU A 78 -17.96 -1.36 -10.32
C GLU A 78 -17.20 -2.69 -10.34
N PRO A 79 -17.33 -3.51 -11.41
CA PRO A 79 -16.47 -4.66 -11.54
C PRO A 79 -15.07 -4.08 -11.57
N ILE A 80 -14.30 -4.33 -10.51
CA ILE A 80 -12.87 -4.06 -10.52
C ILE A 80 -12.33 -4.92 -11.67
N THR A 81 -12.30 -4.33 -12.87
CA THR A 81 -11.83 -4.89 -14.14
C THR A 81 -10.33 -5.16 -14.10
N ASN A 82 -9.69 -4.98 -12.93
CA ASN A 82 -8.31 -5.35 -12.61
C ASN A 82 -8.11 -6.86 -12.49
N TYR A 83 -8.69 -7.67 -13.38
CA TYR A 83 -8.29 -9.07 -13.48
C TYR A 83 -6.82 -9.24 -13.90
N VAL A 84 -6.20 -8.18 -14.44
CA VAL A 84 -4.83 -8.13 -14.97
C VAL A 84 -3.79 -7.55 -13.99
N ALA A 85 -4.18 -7.03 -12.82
CA ALA A 85 -3.23 -6.42 -11.86
C ALA A 85 -2.70 -7.41 -10.80
N THR A 86 -1.47 -7.17 -10.34
CA THR A 86 -0.78 -7.92 -9.27
C THR A 86 -1.56 -7.82 -7.95
N ARG A 87 -2.04 -8.97 -7.42
CA ARG A 87 -2.88 -9.03 -6.20
C ARG A 87 -2.07 -9.20 -4.91
N TRP A 88 -0.76 -9.38 -5.01
CA TRP A 88 0.12 -9.82 -3.93
C TRP A 88 0.16 -8.86 -2.72
N TYR A 89 -0.17 -7.59 -2.95
CA TYR A 89 -0.16 -6.52 -1.96
C TYR A 89 -1.57 -6.10 -1.52
N ARG A 90 -2.63 -6.77 -2.02
CA ARG A 90 -4.02 -6.43 -1.64
C ARG A 90 -4.31 -6.93 -0.23
N ALA A 91 -4.88 -6.05 0.58
CA ALA A 91 -5.32 -6.38 1.93
C ALA A 91 -6.48 -7.41 1.93
N PRO A 92 -6.63 -8.21 3.00
CA PRO A 92 -7.71 -9.20 3.14
C PRO A 92 -9.10 -8.63 2.84
N GLU A 93 -9.42 -7.45 3.35
CA GLU A 93 -10.70 -6.78 3.17
C GLU A 93 -10.99 -6.39 1.72
N LEU A 94 -9.96 -6.07 0.91
CA LEU A 94 -10.11 -5.83 -0.53
C LEU A 94 -10.33 -7.13 -1.30
N ILE A 95 -9.70 -8.23 -0.86
CA ILE A 95 -9.87 -9.56 -1.45
C ILE A 95 -11.28 -10.10 -1.17
N LEU A 96 -11.76 -9.89 0.05
CA LEU A 96 -13.08 -10.29 0.55
C LEU A 96 -14.21 -9.34 0.09
N ARG A 97 -13.87 -8.23 -0.57
CA ARG A 97 -14.82 -7.20 -1.04
C ARG A 97 -15.65 -6.59 0.09
N SER A 98 -15.00 -6.28 1.21
CA SER A 98 -15.60 -5.48 2.27
C SER A 98 -16.07 -4.13 1.72
N THR A 99 -17.22 -3.65 2.18
CA THR A 99 -17.73 -2.30 1.88
C THR A 99 -17.02 -1.20 2.67
N HIS A 100 -16.27 -1.58 3.70
CA HIS A 100 -15.51 -0.68 4.55
C HIS A 100 -14.02 -0.98 4.39
N TYR A 101 -13.30 -0.05 3.76
CA TYR A 101 -11.84 -0.04 3.65
C TYR A 101 -11.35 1.41 3.69
N GLY A 102 -10.15 1.61 4.26
CA GLY A 102 -9.55 2.93 4.45
C GLY A 102 -8.04 2.91 4.25
N LYS A 103 -7.33 3.75 5.00
CA LYS A 103 -5.86 3.90 4.96
C LYS A 103 -5.13 2.60 5.28
N GLU A 104 -5.78 1.71 6.01
CA GLU A 104 -5.26 0.44 6.51
C GLU A 104 -4.88 -0.52 5.36
N VAL A 105 -5.48 -0.36 4.18
CA VAL A 105 -5.13 -1.18 2.99
C VAL A 105 -3.72 -0.85 2.47
N ASP A 106 -3.33 0.43 2.55
CA ASP A 106 -1.98 0.86 2.17
C ASP A 106 -0.97 0.37 3.21
N MET A 107 -1.34 0.39 4.50
CA MET A 107 -0.47 -0.10 5.57
C MET A 107 -0.24 -1.61 5.48
N TRP A 108 -1.24 -2.39 5.05
CA TRP A 108 -1.05 -3.78 4.69
C TRP A 108 -0.02 -3.95 3.56
N ALA A 109 -0.18 -3.18 2.47
CA ALA A 109 0.75 -3.22 1.34
C ALA A 109 2.18 -2.84 1.75
N VAL A 110 2.36 -1.86 2.64
CA VAL A 110 3.66 -1.52 3.25
C VAL A 110 4.24 -2.72 4.00
N GLY A 111 3.43 -3.46 4.77
CA GLY A 111 3.85 -4.71 5.40
C GLY A 111 4.32 -5.78 4.40
N CYS A 112 3.59 -5.96 3.29
CA CYS A 112 4.01 -6.85 2.21
C CYS A 112 5.33 -6.42 1.59
N ILE A 113 5.53 -5.12 1.35
CA ILE A 113 6.79 -4.56 0.83
C ILE A 113 7.94 -4.79 1.82
N LEU A 114 7.72 -4.59 3.13
CA LEU A 114 8.74 -4.86 4.15
C LEU A 114 9.17 -6.33 4.15
N GLY A 115 8.19 -7.25 4.14
CA GLY A 115 8.49 -8.68 4.04
C GLY A 115 9.28 -9.01 2.77
N GLU A 116 8.90 -8.43 1.64
CA GLU A 116 9.59 -8.64 0.37
C GLU A 116 11.00 -8.02 0.33
N LEU A 117 11.24 -6.89 1.01
CA LEU A 117 12.57 -6.31 1.17
C LEU A 117 13.53 -7.26 1.91
N TYR A 118 13.05 -7.96 2.94
CA TYR A 118 13.81 -9.00 3.64
C TYR A 118 13.92 -10.30 2.83
N GLY A 119 12.82 -10.74 2.23
CA GLY A 119 12.72 -12.04 1.55
C GLY A 119 13.26 -12.07 0.13
N ARG A 120 13.48 -10.91 -0.50
CA ARG A 120 13.89 -10.75 -1.90
C ARG A 120 12.95 -11.44 -2.92
N GLN A 121 11.73 -11.71 -2.48
CA GLN A 121 10.67 -12.33 -3.26
C GLN A 121 9.32 -11.90 -2.70
N PRO A 122 8.24 -11.89 -3.52
CA PRO A 122 6.92 -11.53 -3.04
C PRO A 122 6.49 -12.39 -1.86
N LEU A 123 5.99 -11.75 -0.81
CA LEU A 123 5.61 -12.45 0.43
C LEU A 123 4.40 -13.38 0.24
N MET A 124 3.39 -12.95 -0.52
CA MET A 124 2.14 -13.69 -0.72
C MET A 124 1.72 -13.69 -2.19
N PRO A 125 2.38 -14.48 -3.06
CA PRO A 125 2.16 -14.45 -4.52
C PRO A 125 0.92 -15.25 -4.97
N GLY A 126 -0.28 -14.79 -4.58
CA GLY A 126 -1.54 -15.41 -4.98
C GLY A 126 -1.81 -15.29 -6.49
N LYS A 127 -2.45 -16.33 -7.06
CA LYS A 127 -2.78 -16.44 -8.50
C LYS A 127 -4.24 -16.11 -8.80
N SER A 128 -5.09 -16.16 -7.78
CA SER A 128 -6.51 -15.82 -7.79
C SER A 128 -6.89 -15.23 -6.43
N SER A 129 -8.09 -14.67 -6.27
CA SER A 129 -8.53 -14.15 -4.97
C SER A 129 -8.55 -15.23 -3.88
N VAL A 130 -9.01 -16.43 -4.21
CA VAL A 130 -9.00 -17.59 -3.30
C VAL A 130 -7.56 -17.99 -2.97
N HIS A 131 -6.68 -18.09 -3.97
CA HIS A 131 -5.28 -18.45 -3.73
C HIS A 131 -4.55 -17.38 -2.90
N GLN A 132 -4.83 -16.09 -3.13
CA GLN A 132 -4.27 -15.00 -2.34
C GLN A 132 -4.68 -15.12 -0.86
N LEU A 133 -5.93 -15.48 -0.58
CA LEU A 133 -6.38 -15.73 0.78
C LEU A 133 -5.68 -16.95 1.40
N HIS A 134 -5.44 -18.01 0.62
CA HIS A 134 -4.62 -19.14 1.07
C HIS A 134 -3.19 -18.72 1.42
N GLU A 135 -2.55 -17.90 0.59
CA GLU A 135 -1.21 -17.35 0.88
C GLU A 135 -1.21 -16.57 2.19
N ILE A 136 -2.22 -15.72 2.44
CA ILE A 136 -2.35 -14.97 3.70
C ILE A 136 -2.46 -15.92 4.91
N ILE A 137 -3.30 -16.95 4.82
CA ILE A 137 -3.51 -17.92 5.89
C ILE A 137 -2.25 -18.72 6.22
N LYS A 138 -1.33 -18.93 5.26
CA LYS A 138 -0.06 -19.60 5.54
C LYS A 138 0.76 -18.85 6.60
N TYR A 139 0.66 -17.52 6.64
CA TYR A 139 1.41 -16.68 7.57
C TYR A 139 0.59 -16.29 8.80
N LEU A 140 -0.64 -15.81 8.60
CA LEU A 140 -1.46 -15.27 9.70
C LEU A 140 -2.37 -16.31 10.37
N GLY A 141 -2.34 -17.56 9.92
CA GLY A 141 -3.26 -18.59 10.40
C GLY A 141 -4.70 -18.37 9.93
N THR A 142 -5.62 -19.16 10.47
CA THR A 142 -7.06 -19.05 10.15
C THR A 142 -7.59 -17.68 10.59
N PRO A 143 -8.38 -16.97 9.75
CA PRO A 143 -8.95 -15.69 10.15
C PRO A 143 -9.85 -15.83 11.37
N PRO A 144 -9.93 -14.78 12.20
CA PRO A 144 -10.79 -14.80 13.37
C PRO A 144 -12.28 -14.80 12.96
N PRO A 145 -13.20 -15.26 13.84
CA PRO A 145 -14.60 -15.51 13.48
C PRO A 145 -15.36 -14.30 12.92
N GLN A 146 -14.98 -13.08 13.29
CA GLN A 146 -15.59 -11.85 12.79
C GLN A 146 -15.30 -11.57 11.31
N ILE A 147 -14.27 -12.19 10.72
CA ILE A 147 -13.95 -12.03 9.30
C ILE A 147 -14.72 -13.08 8.51
N SER A 148 -15.79 -12.64 7.85
CA SER A 148 -16.62 -13.51 7.02
C SER A 148 -15.92 -13.83 5.70
N ILE A 149 -15.62 -15.10 5.49
CA ILE A 149 -15.19 -15.62 4.20
C ILE A 149 -16.43 -16.09 3.44
N ARG A 150 -16.44 -15.81 2.14
CA ARG A 150 -17.45 -16.28 1.20
C ARG A 150 -17.62 -17.80 1.25
N LYS A 151 -18.86 -18.28 1.40
CA LYS A 151 -19.19 -19.71 1.50
C LYS A 151 -18.82 -20.51 0.24
N ASP A 152 -18.77 -19.86 -0.92
CA ASP A 152 -18.38 -20.48 -2.19
C ASP A 152 -16.85 -20.64 -2.34
N TRP A 153 -16.05 -20.16 -1.39
CA TRP A 153 -14.59 -20.30 -1.42
C TRP A 153 -14.16 -21.57 -0.68
N ASN A 154 -13.47 -22.46 -1.39
CA ASN A 154 -12.91 -23.66 -0.78
C ASN A 154 -11.69 -23.27 0.08
N MET A 155 -11.89 -23.24 1.40
CA MET A 155 -10.86 -22.89 2.36
C MET A 155 -10.11 -24.13 2.86
N PRO A 156 -8.82 -24.00 3.27
CA PRO A 156 -8.09 -25.11 3.85
C PRO A 156 -8.82 -25.59 5.11
N GLY A 157 -9.02 -26.90 5.24
CA GLY A 157 -9.60 -27.48 6.45
C GLY A 157 -8.69 -27.32 7.68
N GLY A 158 -9.30 -27.25 8.86
CA GLY A 158 -8.61 -27.17 10.15
C GLY A 158 -8.22 -25.75 10.59
N VAL A 159 -8.02 -25.59 11.91
CA VAL A 159 -7.52 -24.35 12.50
C VAL A 159 -6.01 -24.30 12.34
N ARG A 160 -5.49 -23.22 11.73
CA ARG A 160 -4.06 -22.97 11.58
C ARG A 160 -3.62 -21.83 12.49
N SER A 161 -2.52 -22.04 13.19
CA SER A 161 -1.88 -21.00 13.99
C SER A 161 -1.04 -20.07 13.11
N PRO A 162 -0.88 -18.79 13.49
CA PRO A 162 0.06 -17.87 12.84
C PRO A 162 1.50 -18.39 12.94
N VAL A 163 2.32 -18.11 11.92
CA VAL A 163 3.76 -18.41 11.96
C VAL A 163 4.51 -17.32 12.70
N LEU A 164 5.62 -17.69 13.35
CA LEU A 164 6.53 -16.71 13.93
C LEU A 164 7.35 -16.06 12.81
N TRP A 165 7.31 -14.73 12.72
CA TRP A 165 8.07 -14.01 11.69
C TRP A 165 9.58 -14.24 11.79
N SER A 166 10.12 -14.52 12.98
CA SER A 166 11.52 -14.91 13.16
C SER A 166 11.88 -16.24 12.48
N SER A 167 10.92 -17.15 12.28
CA SER A 167 11.13 -18.36 11.49
C SER A 167 11.11 -18.11 9.99
N VAL A 168 10.40 -17.06 9.54
CA VAL A 168 10.32 -16.65 8.13
C VAL A 168 11.56 -15.82 7.74
N TYR A 169 11.97 -14.90 8.62
CA TYR A 169 13.10 -13.99 8.41
C TYR A 169 14.08 -14.07 9.60
N PRO A 170 14.89 -15.13 9.69
CA PRO A 170 15.77 -15.37 10.84
C PRO A 170 16.88 -14.34 11.02
N PHE A 171 17.20 -13.57 9.98
CA PHE A 171 18.25 -12.54 10.00
C PHE A 171 17.71 -11.12 10.20
N ALA A 172 16.39 -10.95 10.28
CA ALA A 172 15.77 -9.65 10.47
C ALA A 172 15.82 -9.25 11.97
N SER A 173 15.92 -7.96 12.25
CA SER A 173 15.99 -7.49 13.64
C SER A 173 14.66 -7.69 14.39
N PRO A 174 14.67 -7.84 15.73
CA PRO A 174 13.44 -7.96 16.51
C PRO A 174 12.44 -6.82 16.25
N ASP A 175 12.92 -5.57 16.16
CA ASP A 175 12.09 -4.40 15.88
C ASP A 175 11.44 -4.47 14.49
N SER A 176 12.12 -5.03 13.49
CA SER A 176 11.57 -5.18 12.14
C SER A 176 10.50 -6.28 12.08
N LEU A 177 10.69 -7.37 12.81
CA LEU A 177 9.76 -8.49 12.90
C LEU A 177 8.49 -8.09 13.65
N ASP A 178 8.64 -7.31 14.72
CA ASP A 178 7.52 -6.74 15.46
C ASP A 178 6.73 -5.77 14.57
N LEU A 179 7.41 -4.82 13.90
CA LEU A 179 6.79 -3.91 12.95
C LEU A 179 6.00 -4.64 11.85
N LEU A 180 6.61 -5.68 11.25
CA LEU A 180 5.96 -6.51 10.24
C LEU A 180 4.68 -7.17 10.78
N GLY A 181 4.74 -7.71 12.01
CA GLY A 181 3.59 -8.29 12.68
C GLY A 181 2.50 -7.29 13.01
N GLN A 182 2.84 -6.03 13.31
CA GLN A 182 1.87 -4.97 13.55
C GLN A 182 1.22 -4.43 12.27
N LEU A 183 1.91 -4.51 11.11
CA LEU A 183 1.34 -4.13 9.81
C LEU A 183 0.48 -5.23 9.19
N LEU A 184 0.88 -6.50 9.32
CA LEU A 184 0.18 -7.65 8.74
C LEU A 184 -0.80 -8.26 9.74
N ARG A 185 -1.96 -7.60 9.90
CA ARG A 185 -3.07 -8.06 10.72
C ARG A 185 -4.33 -8.30 9.89
N TRP A 186 -5.09 -9.32 10.29
CA TRP A 186 -6.41 -9.64 9.76
C TRP A 186 -7.37 -8.46 9.87
N GLU A 187 -7.53 -7.94 11.08
CA GLU A 187 -8.37 -6.79 11.39
C GLU A 187 -7.70 -5.50 10.90
N PRO A 188 -8.33 -4.70 9.99
CA PRO A 188 -7.72 -3.48 9.47
C PRO A 188 -7.38 -2.47 10.57
N THR A 189 -8.31 -2.28 11.52
CA THR A 189 -8.16 -1.31 12.62
C THR A 189 -7.08 -1.68 13.64
N ALA A 190 -6.61 -2.94 13.62
CA ALA A 190 -5.49 -3.39 14.45
C ALA A 190 -4.12 -3.10 13.82
N ARG A 191 -4.08 -2.62 12.57
CA ARG A 191 -2.83 -2.25 11.89
C ARG A 191 -2.39 -0.87 12.34
N LEU A 192 -1.08 -0.67 12.46
CA LEU A 192 -0.53 0.66 12.71
C LEU A 192 -0.87 1.62 11.56
N SER A 193 -1.23 2.85 11.91
CA SER A 193 -1.33 3.95 10.95
C SER A 193 0.06 4.37 10.44
N ALA A 194 0.12 5.17 9.37
CA ALA A 194 1.39 5.71 8.88
C ALA A 194 2.17 6.48 9.97
N ASP A 195 1.47 7.30 10.77
CA ASP A 195 2.08 8.06 11.87
C ASP A 195 2.62 7.15 12.99
N GLN A 196 1.86 6.12 13.38
CA GLN A 196 2.30 5.17 14.38
C GLN A 196 3.47 4.32 13.89
N THR A 197 3.42 3.90 12.62
CA THR A 197 4.47 3.08 11.98
C THR A 197 5.78 3.83 11.90
N ILE A 198 5.75 5.11 11.50
CA ILE A 198 6.97 5.92 11.37
C ILE A 198 7.60 6.24 12.74
N ALA A 199 6.79 6.25 13.80
CA ALA A 199 7.23 6.42 15.18
C ALA A 199 7.74 5.13 15.85
N HIS A 200 7.65 3.99 15.16
CA HIS A 200 8.07 2.70 15.69
C HIS A 200 9.58 2.67 16.00
N ALA A 201 9.97 1.87 17.00
CA ALA A 201 11.36 1.74 17.46
C ALA A 201 12.33 1.40 16.32
N TYR A 202 11.87 0.65 15.33
CA TYR A 202 12.59 0.29 14.11
C TYR A 202 13.20 1.50 13.37
N PHE A 203 12.55 2.67 13.40
CA PHE A 203 12.99 3.88 12.69
C PHE A 203 13.78 4.86 13.55
N THR A 204 13.97 4.60 14.85
CA THR A 204 14.65 5.53 15.79
C THR A 204 16.01 6.03 15.27
N LYS A 205 16.74 5.19 14.54
CA LYS A 205 18.09 5.52 14.03
C LYS A 205 18.11 6.31 12.72
N THR A 206 16.98 6.40 12.00
CA THR A 206 16.89 7.00 10.65
C THR A 206 15.81 8.07 10.53
N ARG A 207 14.91 8.16 11.52
CA ARG A 207 13.79 9.09 11.49
C ARG A 207 14.28 10.53 11.57
N ASP A 208 13.82 11.34 10.64
CA ASP A 208 13.95 12.80 10.65
C ASP A 208 12.58 13.45 10.51
N VAL A 209 12.07 14.00 11.61
CA VAL A 209 10.73 14.61 11.67
C VAL A 209 10.61 15.79 10.70
N ALA A 210 11.70 16.51 10.39
CA ALA A 210 11.67 17.60 9.42
C ALA A 210 11.36 17.11 8.00
N CYS A 211 11.63 15.83 7.72
CA CYS A 211 11.39 15.16 6.45
C CYS A 211 10.04 14.41 6.39
N GLU A 212 9.12 14.66 7.34
CA GLU A 212 7.79 14.07 7.41
C GLU A 212 6.68 15.10 7.12
N PRO A 213 6.60 15.66 5.89
CA PRO A 213 5.60 16.66 5.57
C PRO A 213 4.19 16.06 5.64
N VAL A 214 3.23 16.89 6.03
CA VAL A 214 1.79 16.59 6.00
C VAL A 214 1.05 17.75 5.33
N THR A 215 -0.10 17.48 4.73
CA THR A 215 -1.02 18.52 4.27
C THR A 215 -2.13 18.73 5.30
N ARG A 216 -2.61 19.97 5.42
CA ARG A 216 -3.79 20.31 6.24
C ARG A 216 -5.08 20.28 5.44
N THR A 217 -4.97 20.32 4.12
CA THR A 217 -6.09 20.28 3.18
C THR A 217 -6.29 18.87 2.67
N ALA A 218 -7.49 18.34 2.87
CA ALA A 218 -7.93 17.12 2.23
C ALA A 218 -7.98 17.33 0.71
N PHE A 219 -7.50 16.35 -0.05
CA PHE A 219 -7.65 16.34 -1.49
C PHE A 219 -9.11 16.04 -1.82
N THR A 220 -9.74 16.92 -2.59
CA THR A 220 -11.11 16.73 -3.06
C THR A 220 -11.03 16.27 -4.51
N PHE A 221 -11.55 15.07 -4.79
CA PHE A 221 -11.70 14.63 -6.17
C PHE A 221 -12.77 15.49 -6.83
N GLY A 222 -12.45 16.03 -8.01
CA GLY A 222 -13.30 16.97 -8.71
C GLY A 222 -14.50 16.30 -9.38
N LYS A 223 -15.05 16.99 -10.38
CA LYS A 223 -16.20 16.52 -11.18
C LYS A 223 -15.98 15.18 -11.88
N GLU A 224 -14.72 14.79 -12.05
CA GLU A 224 -14.29 13.56 -12.72
C GLU A 224 -14.75 12.28 -12.01
N GLU A 225 -14.92 12.30 -10.69
CA GLU A 225 -15.28 11.09 -9.94
C GLU A 225 -16.68 10.56 -10.28
N HIS A 226 -17.56 11.44 -10.77
CA HIS A 226 -18.96 11.11 -11.09
C HIS A 226 -19.24 11.15 -12.59
N GLU A 227 -18.22 11.37 -13.43
CA GLU A 227 -18.38 11.51 -14.87
C GLU A 227 -18.02 10.21 -15.59
N SER A 228 -18.98 9.71 -16.39
CA SER A 228 -18.82 8.46 -17.15
C SER A 228 -18.66 8.70 -18.64
N ASP A 229 -18.92 9.92 -19.12
CA ASP A 229 -18.76 10.31 -20.51
C ASP A 229 -17.27 10.61 -20.82
N LEU A 230 -16.68 9.79 -21.69
CA LEU A 230 -15.29 9.92 -22.13
C LEU A 230 -14.99 11.30 -22.75
N ALA A 231 -15.92 11.88 -23.50
CA ALA A 231 -15.71 13.18 -24.14
C ALA A 231 -15.60 14.30 -23.11
N LYS A 232 -16.40 14.23 -22.03
CA LYS A 232 -16.34 15.18 -20.92
C LYS A 232 -15.10 14.97 -20.06
N LEU A 233 -14.72 13.73 -19.77
CA LEU A 233 -13.46 13.42 -19.08
C LEU A 233 -12.25 13.97 -19.86
N HIS A 234 -12.25 13.84 -21.19
CA HIS A 234 -11.21 14.42 -22.03
C HIS A 234 -11.19 15.95 -22.00
N ALA A 235 -12.35 16.60 -21.90
CA ALA A 235 -12.44 18.05 -21.74
C ALA A 235 -11.89 18.51 -20.38
N LEU A 236 -12.26 17.84 -19.28
CA LEU A 236 -11.74 18.12 -17.93
C LEU A 236 -10.22 17.97 -17.87
N LEU A 237 -9.66 16.92 -18.47
CA LEU A 237 -8.21 16.74 -18.56
C LEU A 237 -7.51 17.89 -19.30
N LYS A 238 -8.10 18.38 -20.40
CA LYS A 238 -7.57 19.54 -21.13
C LYS A 238 -7.61 20.82 -20.29
N GLU A 239 -8.68 21.04 -19.55
CA GLU A 239 -8.81 22.16 -18.63
C GLU A 239 -7.74 22.12 -17.53
N GLU A 240 -7.50 20.95 -16.94
CA GLU A 240 -6.48 20.76 -15.91
C GLU A 240 -5.07 21.04 -16.46
N VAL A 241 -4.74 20.52 -17.65
CA VAL A 241 -3.45 20.78 -18.31
C VAL A 241 -3.28 22.27 -18.61
N ALA A 242 -4.31 22.95 -19.08
CA ALA A 242 -4.27 24.38 -19.36
C ALA A 242 -4.09 25.22 -18.08
N ALA A 243 -4.79 24.85 -17.00
CA ALA A 243 -4.65 25.49 -15.69
C ALA A 243 -3.21 25.32 -15.16
N PHE A 244 -2.64 24.12 -15.26
CA PHE A 244 -1.26 23.84 -14.87
C PHE A 244 -0.23 24.66 -15.67
N GLN A 245 -0.40 24.78 -16.99
CA GLN A 245 0.48 25.60 -17.83
C GLN A 245 0.42 27.09 -17.44
N THR A 246 -0.78 27.58 -17.11
CA THR A 246 -0.99 28.95 -16.66
C THR A 246 -0.33 29.21 -15.32
N GLU A 247 -0.51 28.32 -14.34
CA GLU A 247 0.13 28.44 -13.03
C GLU A 247 1.65 28.40 -13.14
N ARG A 248 2.19 27.49 -13.97
CA ARG A 248 3.63 27.38 -14.19
C ARG A 248 4.23 28.65 -14.78
N SER A 249 3.54 29.27 -15.73
CA SER A 249 4.01 30.51 -16.37
C SER A 249 4.10 31.66 -15.37
N LYS A 250 3.15 31.78 -14.44
CA LYS A 250 3.15 32.78 -13.37
C LYS A 250 4.25 32.60 -12.31
N ARG A 251 4.83 31.40 -12.18
CA ARG A 251 5.94 31.13 -11.25
C ARG A 251 7.32 31.39 -11.86
N CYS A 252 7.40 31.61 -13.17
CA CYS A 252 8.64 31.88 -13.89
C CYS A 252 8.88 33.37 -14.18
N GLU A 253 7.91 34.22 -13.85
CA GLU A 253 8.02 35.70 -13.78
C GLU A 253 8.36 36.14 -12.36
#